data_AF-A0A813GA82-F1
#
_entry.id   AF-A0A813GA82-F1
#
_cell.length_a   1.000
_cell.length_b   1.000
_cell.length_c   1.000
_cell.angle_alpha   90.00
_cell.angle_beta   90.00
_cell.angle_gamma   90.00
#
_symmetry.space_group_name_H-M   'P 1'
#
loop_
_entity.id
_entity.type
_entity.pdbx_description
1 polymer ?
#
loop_
_entity_poly.entity_id
_entity_poly.type
_entity_poly.pdbx_seq_one_letter_code
_entity_poly.pdbx_strand_id
1 'polypeptide(L)'
;MRVDGQMFNSVTFKSGVRQGCLLSPLLFALCADVLLKEVDKLLSGHEVVKAFADDTACVVADYAVTLPALSRLFAEFEAISALSLNIKKTVFIPLRRQSCNKNVQALIREICPAWRDMHVSSSGKYFGFIIGPGAKLSSWDKPLNKYALRAELWSSFKLGLTLNAVAHRVFIASVLSYVMQLEADPADLQIKFEFALRRLAPGPGNWIALADLTHLCSCFHFH
;
A
#
# COMPACT_ATOMS: atom_id res chain seq x y z
N MET A 1 3.55 -32.63 17.19
CA MET A 1 4.48 -31.87 16.33
C MET A 1 5.89 -32.35 16.66
N ARG A 2 6.71 -32.67 15.66
CA ARG A 2 8.08 -33.16 15.90
C ARG A 2 9.08 -32.03 15.67
N VAL A 3 9.79 -31.64 16.73
CA VAL A 3 10.85 -30.62 16.71
C VAL A 3 12.05 -31.27 17.39
N ASP A 4 13.22 -31.25 16.76
CA ASP A 4 14.47 -31.85 17.26
C ASP A 4 14.32 -33.30 17.77
N GLY A 5 13.60 -34.12 17.00
CA GLY A 5 13.43 -35.54 17.29
C GLY A 5 12.41 -35.87 18.40
N GLN A 6 12.00 -34.88 19.19
CA GLN A 6 11.01 -35.04 20.26
C GLN A 6 9.58 -34.81 19.77
N MET A 7 8.64 -35.59 20.30
CA MET A 7 7.22 -35.50 19.97
C MET A 7 6.51 -34.61 21.00
N PHE A 8 6.10 -33.43 20.56
CA PHE A 8 5.28 -32.51 21.35
C PHE A 8 3.79 -32.70 21.03
N ASN A 9 2.93 -32.46 22.02
CA ASN A 9 1.48 -32.43 21.82
C ASN A 9 1.13 -31.42 20.72
N SER A 10 0.15 -31.77 19.88
CA SER A 10 -0.36 -30.84 18.87
C SER A 10 -0.99 -29.63 19.55
N VAL A 11 -0.63 -28.43 19.10
CA VAL A 11 -1.29 -27.19 19.52
C VAL A 11 -2.62 -27.07 18.75
N THR A 12 -3.73 -26.96 19.46
CA THR A 12 -5.04 -26.73 18.85
C THR A 12 -5.28 -25.23 18.69
N PHE A 13 -5.43 -24.79 17.45
CA PHE A 13 -5.85 -23.42 17.13
C PHE A 13 -7.37 -23.34 17.13
N LYS A 14 -7.95 -22.43 17.92
CA LYS A 14 -9.40 -22.21 17.99
C LYS A 14 -9.89 -21.10 17.06
N SER A 15 -8.97 -20.31 16.50
CA SER A 15 -9.26 -19.22 15.58
C SER A 15 -8.08 -18.98 14.64
N GLY A 16 -8.36 -18.29 13.53
CA GLY A 16 -7.38 -17.95 12.50
C GLY A 16 -7.26 -19.01 11.40
N VAL A 17 -6.78 -18.56 10.25
CA VAL A 17 -6.47 -19.41 9.09
C VAL A 17 -4.96 -19.48 8.91
N ARG A 18 -4.46 -20.62 8.41
CA ARG A 18 -3.01 -20.82 8.25
C ARG A 18 -2.46 -19.92 7.13
N GLN A 19 -1.47 -19.10 7.44
CA GLN A 19 -0.73 -18.34 6.42
C GLN A 19 0.04 -19.30 5.50
N GLY A 20 -0.01 -19.05 4.19
CA GLY A 20 0.59 -19.90 3.16
C GLY A 20 -0.29 -21.08 2.70
N CYS A 21 -1.46 -21.30 3.30
CA CYS A 21 -2.44 -22.24 2.77
C CYS A 21 -3.24 -21.58 1.64
N LEU A 22 -3.40 -22.29 0.51
CA LEU A 22 -4.12 -21.79 -0.68
C LEU A 22 -5.60 -21.50 -0.41
N LEU A 23 -6.22 -22.19 0.55
CA LEU A 23 -7.64 -22.02 0.89
C LEU A 23 -7.88 -20.82 1.82
N SER A 24 -6.88 -20.42 2.62
CA SER A 24 -7.02 -19.37 3.62
C SER A 24 -7.48 -18.01 3.06
N PRO A 25 -6.96 -17.51 1.92
CA PRO A 25 -7.43 -16.25 1.34
C PRO A 25 -8.91 -16.29 0.95
N LEU A 26 -9.38 -17.42 0.42
CA LEU A 26 -10.79 -17.58 0.03
C LEU A 26 -11.70 -17.60 1.27
N LEU A 27 -11.32 -18.31 2.32
CA LEU A 27 -12.07 -18.32 3.58
C LEU A 27 -12.15 -16.93 4.19
N PHE A 28 -11.04 -16.19 4.20
CA PHE A 28 -11.04 -14.80 4.65
C PHE A 28 -11.97 -13.94 3.79
N ALA A 29 -11.90 -14.03 2.47
CA ALA A 29 -12.73 -13.27 1.56
C ALA A 29 -14.23 -13.56 1.75
N LEU A 30 -14.62 -14.82 1.97
CA LEU A 30 -16.01 -15.20 2.26
C LEU A 30 -16.51 -14.58 3.56
N CYS A 31 -15.70 -14.58 4.62
CA CYS A 31 -16.07 -13.93 5.88
C CYS A 31 -16.15 -12.41 5.73
N ALA A 32 -15.18 -11.79 5.05
CA ALA A 32 -15.15 -10.35 4.82
C ALA A 32 -16.29 -9.87 3.91
N ASP A 33 -16.72 -10.67 2.92
CA ASP A 33 -17.84 -10.34 2.04
C ASP A 33 -19.15 -10.13 2.80
N VAL A 34 -19.39 -10.89 3.87
CA VAL A 34 -20.54 -10.68 4.76
C VAL A 34 -20.48 -9.28 5.39
N LEU A 35 -19.33 -8.90 5.96
CA LEU A 35 -19.14 -7.56 6.52
C LEU A 35 -19.34 -6.47 5.46
N LEU A 36 -18.76 -6.63 4.28
CA LEU A 36 -18.83 -5.62 3.21
C LEU A 36 -20.26 -5.41 2.72
N LYS A 37 -21.08 -6.46 2.64
CA LYS A 37 -22.51 -6.36 2.30
C LYS A 37 -23.30 -5.59 3.35
N GLU A 38 -23.03 -5.83 4.64
CA GLU A 38 -23.71 -5.08 5.70
C GLU A 38 -23.23 -3.62 5.76
N VAL A 39 -21.94 -3.36 5.50
CA VAL A 39 -21.44 -2.00 5.36
C VAL A 39 -22.15 -1.30 4.19
N ASP A 40 -22.22 -1.94 3.03
CA ASP A 40 -22.86 -1.35 1.83
C ASP A 40 -24.33 -0.98 2.06
N LYS A 41 -25.09 -1.79 2.83
CA LYS A 41 -26.47 -1.47 3.23
C LYS A 41 -26.58 -0.24 4.14
N LEU A 42 -25.55 0.03 4.96
CA LEU A 42 -25.52 1.22 5.82
C LEU A 42 -25.18 2.49 5.05
N LEU A 43 -24.52 2.35 3.90
CA LEU A 43 -24.09 3.47 3.07
C LEU A 43 -25.24 3.98 2.19
N SER A 44 -25.29 5.29 2.01
CA SER A 44 -26.16 5.93 1.02
C SER A 44 -25.59 5.80 -0.39
N GLY A 45 -26.41 5.98 -1.44
CA GLY A 45 -26.01 5.68 -2.82
C GLY A 45 -24.83 6.47 -3.41
N HIS A 46 -24.31 7.48 -2.71
CA HIS A 46 -23.09 8.23 -3.09
C HIS A 46 -21.86 7.87 -2.24
N GLU A 47 -22.06 7.12 -1.17
CA GLU A 47 -21.01 6.61 -0.30
C GLU A 47 -20.53 5.25 -0.83
N VAL A 48 -19.27 4.91 -0.60
CA VAL A 48 -18.69 3.69 -1.17
C VAL A 48 -17.76 3.00 -0.20
N VAL A 49 -17.81 1.67 -0.18
CA VAL A 49 -16.82 0.81 0.46
C VAL A 49 -15.99 0.07 -0.61
N LYS A 50 -14.68 0.00 -0.40
CA LYS A 50 -13.73 -0.75 -1.22
C LYS A 50 -12.78 -1.52 -0.32
N ALA A 51 -12.54 -2.78 -0.64
CA ALA A 51 -11.66 -3.64 0.14
C ALA A 51 -10.79 -4.52 -0.76
N PHE A 52 -9.61 -4.86 -0.25
CA PHE A 52 -8.73 -5.87 -0.83
C PHE A 52 -7.97 -6.52 0.32
N ALA A 53 -8.18 -7.82 0.50
CA ALA A 53 -7.78 -8.50 1.73
C ALA A 53 -8.29 -7.72 2.97
N ASP A 54 -7.43 -7.47 3.96
CA ASP A 54 -7.76 -6.75 5.19
C ASP A 54 -7.78 -5.21 5.04
N ASP A 55 -7.22 -4.68 3.96
CA ASP A 55 -7.25 -3.25 3.67
C ASP A 55 -8.64 -2.84 3.19
N THR A 56 -9.39 -2.15 4.05
CA THR A 56 -10.73 -1.62 3.76
C THR A 56 -10.73 -0.10 3.81
N ALA A 57 -11.34 0.54 2.81
CA ALA A 57 -11.57 1.98 2.76
C ALA A 57 -13.05 2.27 2.53
N CYS A 58 -13.54 3.31 3.19
CA CYS A 58 -14.91 3.78 3.05
C CYS A 58 -14.91 5.30 2.83
N VAL A 59 -15.71 5.77 1.88
CA VAL A 59 -15.96 7.18 1.64
C VAL A 59 -17.38 7.48 2.09
N VAL A 60 -17.49 8.33 3.11
CA VAL A 60 -18.76 8.70 3.74
C VAL A 60 -19.02 10.20 3.60
N ALA A 61 -20.28 10.58 3.42
CA ALA A 61 -20.72 11.96 3.28
C ALA A 61 -20.98 12.61 4.64
N ASP A 62 -21.66 11.89 5.54
CA ASP A 62 -21.96 12.33 6.89
C ASP A 62 -21.36 11.38 7.93
N TYR A 63 -20.08 11.59 8.22
CA TYR A 63 -19.36 10.77 9.21
C TYR A 63 -19.92 10.90 10.63
N ALA A 64 -20.71 11.95 10.94
CA ALA A 64 -21.33 12.10 12.25
C ALA A 64 -22.38 11.01 12.50
N VAL A 65 -23.11 10.63 11.45
CA VAL A 65 -24.11 9.57 11.47
C VAL A 65 -23.49 8.20 11.17
N THR A 66 -22.58 8.15 10.19
CA THR A 66 -22.09 6.87 9.66
C THR A 66 -21.05 6.20 10.57
N LEU A 67 -20.15 6.95 11.23
CA LEU A 67 -19.11 6.33 12.08
C LEU A 67 -19.68 5.55 13.27
N PRO A 68 -20.67 6.05 14.03
CA PRO A 68 -21.27 5.27 15.11
C PRO A 68 -21.96 3.99 14.62
N ALA A 69 -22.62 4.04 13.46
CA ALA A 69 -23.26 2.87 12.85
C ALA A 69 -22.22 1.82 12.44
N LEU A 70 -21.16 2.24 11.73
CA LEU A 70 -20.05 1.35 11.38
C LEU A 70 -19.38 0.78 12.63
N SER A 71 -19.13 1.59 13.66
CA SER A 71 -18.52 1.09 14.90
C SER A 71 -19.32 -0.02 15.57
N ARG A 72 -20.65 0.04 15.52
CA ARG A 72 -21.51 -1.05 16.04
C ARG A 72 -21.41 -2.29 15.16
N LEU A 73 -21.54 -2.12 13.85
CA LEU A 73 -21.43 -3.22 12.90
C LEU A 73 -20.08 -3.96 13.01
N PHE A 74 -18.97 -3.22 13.10
CA PHE A 74 -17.64 -3.81 13.25
C PHE A 74 -17.48 -4.53 14.60
N ALA A 75 -18.08 -4.04 15.67
CA ALA A 75 -18.07 -4.71 16.98
C ALA A 75 -18.88 -6.01 16.96
N GLU A 76 -20.06 -6.00 16.32
CA GLU A 76 -20.88 -7.20 16.10
C GLU A 76 -20.13 -8.22 15.24
N PHE A 77 -19.50 -7.76 14.15
CA PHE A 77 -18.69 -8.61 13.28
C PHE A 77 -17.49 -9.21 14.01
N GLU A 78 -16.81 -8.44 14.86
CA GLU A 78 -15.70 -8.93 15.69
C GLU A 78 -16.17 -10.04 16.63
N ALA A 79 -17.34 -9.87 17.26
CA ALA A 79 -17.90 -10.86 18.19
C ALA A 79 -18.19 -12.22 17.53
N ILE A 80 -18.60 -12.23 16.25
CA ILE A 80 -18.93 -13.47 15.51
C ILE A 80 -17.74 -14.07 14.76
N SER A 81 -16.82 -13.24 14.26
CA SER A 81 -15.73 -13.68 13.37
C SER A 81 -14.37 -13.77 14.06
N ALA A 82 -14.23 -13.16 15.24
CA ALA A 82 -12.95 -12.88 15.91
C ALA A 82 -11.98 -12.04 15.06
N LEU A 83 -12.48 -11.31 14.05
CA LEU A 83 -11.72 -10.33 13.28
C LEU A 83 -12.01 -8.93 13.81
N SER A 84 -11.01 -8.31 14.42
CA SER A 84 -11.11 -6.97 15.00
C SER A 84 -10.55 -5.90 14.07
N LEU A 85 -11.19 -4.73 14.05
CA LEU A 85 -10.69 -3.58 13.30
C LEU A 85 -9.50 -2.95 14.03
N ASN A 86 -8.38 -2.77 13.33
CA ASN A 86 -7.21 -2.11 13.92
C ASN A 86 -7.34 -0.58 13.87
N ILE A 87 -8.01 -0.01 14.87
CA ILE A 87 -8.24 1.44 14.98
C ILE A 87 -6.96 2.26 14.98
N LYS A 88 -5.88 1.75 15.60
CA LYS A 88 -4.58 2.45 15.63
C LYS A 88 -3.93 2.58 14.25
N LYS A 89 -4.25 1.66 13.32
CA LYS A 89 -3.81 1.72 11.92
C LYS A 89 -4.83 2.41 11.00
N THR A 90 -6.03 2.68 11.50
CA THR A 90 -7.09 3.30 10.71
C THR A 90 -6.86 4.81 10.63
N VAL A 91 -6.91 5.34 9.41
CA VAL A 91 -6.72 6.77 9.15
C VAL A 91 -8.02 7.37 8.66
N PHE A 92 -8.50 8.39 9.35
CA PHE A 92 -9.61 9.23 8.90
C PHE A 92 -9.06 10.40 8.10
N ILE A 93 -9.47 10.51 6.84
CA ILE A 93 -9.02 11.56 5.92
C ILE A 93 -10.17 12.50 5.61
N PRO A 94 -10.19 13.71 6.19
CA PRO A 94 -11.21 14.69 5.83
C PRO A 94 -11.00 15.17 4.39
N LEU A 95 -12.02 14.96 3.55
CA LEU A 95 -11.96 15.33 2.13
C LEU A 95 -12.37 16.79 1.88
N ARG A 96 -13.25 17.34 2.71
CA ARG A 96 -13.60 18.77 2.66
C ARG A 96 -12.49 19.60 3.29
N ARG A 97 -12.30 20.82 2.78
CA ARG A 97 -11.38 21.80 3.37
C ARG A 97 -11.87 22.13 4.78
N GLN A 98 -11.08 21.76 5.78
CA GLN A 98 -11.41 21.98 7.17
C GLN A 98 -10.39 22.91 7.82
N SER A 99 -10.86 23.66 8.82
CA SER A 99 -10.05 24.64 9.52
C SER A 99 -8.94 23.98 10.35
N CYS A 100 -9.19 22.81 10.95
CA CYS A 100 -8.14 22.03 11.64
C CYS A 100 -8.52 20.55 11.90
N ASN A 101 -7.53 19.65 11.85
CA ASN A 101 -7.70 18.22 12.17
C ASN A 101 -8.05 17.98 13.65
N LYS A 102 -7.65 18.88 14.56
CA LYS A 102 -7.91 18.74 16.00
C LYS A 102 -9.41 18.80 16.33
N ASN A 103 -10.16 19.66 15.65
CA ASN A 103 -11.62 19.77 15.86
C ASN A 103 -12.33 18.49 15.40
N VAL A 104 -11.86 17.89 14.31
CA VAL A 104 -12.40 16.62 13.78
C VAL A 104 -12.10 15.48 14.73
N GLN A 105 -10.88 15.41 15.25
CA GLN A 105 -10.51 14.41 16.26
C GLN A 105 -11.39 14.57 17.51
N ALA A 106 -11.63 15.80 17.97
CA ALA A 106 -12.50 16.05 19.12
C ALA A 106 -13.93 15.58 18.85
N LEU A 107 -14.48 15.89 17.67
CA LEU A 107 -15.81 15.46 17.27
C LEU A 107 -15.91 13.93 17.17
N ILE A 108 -14.93 13.24 16.54
CA ILE A 108 -14.90 11.77 16.47
C ILE A 108 -14.92 11.14 17.87
N ARG A 109 -14.16 11.71 18.81
CA ARG A 109 -14.13 11.25 20.21
C ARG A 109 -15.48 11.39 20.92
N GLU A 110 -16.27 12.38 20.53
CA GLU A 110 -17.59 12.64 21.07
C GLU A 110 -18.65 11.71 20.46
N ILE A 111 -18.74 11.65 19.12
CA ILE A 111 -19.77 10.89 18.41
C ILE A 111 -19.52 9.38 18.44
N CYS A 112 -18.24 8.96 18.43
CA CYS A 112 -17.84 7.57 18.29
C CYS A 112 -16.67 7.23 19.25
N PRO A 113 -16.91 7.16 20.57
CA PRO A 113 -15.85 6.97 21.57
C PRO A 113 -15.02 5.70 21.38
N ALA A 114 -15.60 4.65 20.80
CA ALA A 114 -14.90 3.40 20.49
C ALA A 114 -13.74 3.62 19.49
N TRP A 115 -13.83 4.63 18.63
CA TRP A 115 -12.83 4.95 17.60
C TRP A 115 -12.05 6.22 17.93
N ARG A 116 -11.98 6.60 19.22
CA ARG A 116 -11.29 7.81 19.72
C ARG A 116 -9.81 7.93 19.35
N ASP A 117 -9.17 6.79 19.11
CA ASP A 117 -7.75 6.64 18.78
C ASP A 117 -7.49 6.55 17.27
N MET A 118 -8.55 6.63 16.45
CA MET A 118 -8.43 6.71 15.00
C MET A 118 -7.61 7.96 14.62
N HIS A 119 -6.66 7.79 13.71
CA HIS A 119 -5.73 8.86 13.36
C HIS A 119 -6.35 9.79 12.32
N VAL A 120 -6.56 11.07 12.66
CA VAL A 120 -7.01 12.08 11.67
C VAL A 120 -5.81 12.71 10.96
N SER A 121 -5.74 12.54 9.64
CA SER A 121 -4.66 13.06 8.80
C SER A 121 -5.21 13.66 7.51
N SER A 122 -4.47 14.59 6.89
CA SER A 122 -4.82 15.13 5.56
C SER A 122 -4.55 14.16 4.42
N SER A 123 -3.85 13.05 4.70
CA SER A 123 -3.58 11.98 3.75
C SER A 123 -3.31 10.66 4.46
N GLY A 124 -3.44 9.55 3.73
CA GLY A 124 -3.17 8.21 4.24
C GLY A 124 -2.70 7.28 3.14
N LYS A 125 -1.99 6.23 3.52
CA LYS A 125 -1.53 5.20 2.58
C LYS A 125 -2.66 4.23 2.28
N TYR A 126 -2.95 4.01 1.01
CA TYR A 126 -3.89 3.01 0.51
C TYR A 126 -3.24 2.25 -0.66
N PHE A 127 -3.18 0.92 -0.58
CA PHE A 127 -2.51 0.04 -1.56
C PHE A 127 -1.07 0.36 -1.99
N GLY A 128 -0.35 1.20 -1.25
CA GLY A 128 1.03 1.54 -1.62
C GLY A 128 1.21 2.96 -2.11
N PHE A 129 0.14 3.66 -2.45
CA PHE A 129 0.13 5.08 -2.79
C PHE A 129 -0.59 5.89 -1.70
N ILE A 130 -0.43 7.21 -1.74
CA ILE A 130 -0.96 8.13 -0.74
C ILE A 130 -2.20 8.81 -1.33
N ILE A 131 -3.31 8.76 -0.58
CA ILE A 131 -4.58 9.37 -0.95
C ILE A 131 -4.90 10.54 -0.02
N GLY A 132 -5.68 11.49 -0.51
CA GLY A 132 -6.21 12.62 0.27
C GLY A 132 -5.69 13.99 -0.18
N PRO A 133 -6.32 15.07 0.28
CA PRO A 133 -5.96 16.44 -0.12
C PRO A 133 -4.52 16.84 0.24
N GLY A 134 -3.91 16.16 1.22
CA GLY A 134 -2.52 16.35 1.62
C GLY A 134 -1.49 15.49 0.87
N ALA A 135 -1.91 14.59 -0.03
CA ALA A 135 -1.03 13.57 -0.62
C ALA A 135 0.12 14.17 -1.46
N LYS A 136 -0.14 15.20 -2.27
CA LYS A 136 0.83 15.79 -3.21
C LYS A 136 1.57 14.68 -4.00
N LEU A 137 2.91 14.74 -4.10
CA LEU A 137 3.76 13.72 -4.74
C LEU A 137 4.35 12.72 -3.74
N SER A 138 3.81 12.61 -2.51
CA SER A 138 4.40 11.77 -1.46
C SER A 138 4.35 10.27 -1.76
N SER A 139 3.50 9.83 -2.70
CA SER A 139 3.50 8.45 -3.17
C SER A 139 4.79 8.06 -3.87
N TRP A 140 5.55 9.02 -4.40
CA TRP A 140 6.80 8.78 -5.12
C TRP A 140 8.02 8.63 -4.20
N ASP A 141 7.99 9.15 -2.98
CA ASP A 141 9.16 9.17 -2.08
C ASP A 141 9.72 7.76 -1.80
N LYS A 142 8.84 6.83 -1.41
CA LYS A 142 9.26 5.45 -1.09
C LYS A 142 9.67 4.65 -2.33
N PRO A 143 8.89 4.64 -3.44
CA PRO A 143 9.29 4.00 -4.68
C PRO A 143 10.62 4.54 -5.25
N LEU A 144 10.82 5.86 -5.28
CA LEU A 144 12.05 6.46 -5.78
C LEU A 144 13.27 6.13 -4.91
N ASN A 145 13.10 6.13 -3.58
CA ASN A 145 14.17 5.68 -2.70
C ASN A 145 14.52 4.19 -2.93
N LYS A 146 13.49 3.33 -3.02
CA LYS A 146 13.68 1.90 -3.33
C LYS A 146 14.33 1.69 -4.70
N TYR A 147 13.95 2.48 -5.69
CA TYR A 147 14.57 2.49 -7.03
C TYR A 147 16.06 2.82 -6.95
N ALA A 148 16.42 3.90 -6.26
CA ALA A 148 17.81 4.31 -6.07
C ALA A 148 18.64 3.24 -5.33
N LEU A 149 18.10 2.68 -4.24
CA LEU A 149 18.75 1.60 -3.48
C LEU A 149 18.95 0.33 -4.31
N ARG A 150 17.99 -0.02 -5.19
CA ARG A 150 18.16 -1.16 -6.10
C ARG A 150 19.22 -0.87 -7.16
N ALA A 151 19.26 0.33 -7.73
CA ALA A 151 20.31 0.71 -8.66
C ALA A 151 21.70 0.63 -8.02
N GLU A 152 21.84 1.08 -6.77
CA GLU A 152 23.05 0.93 -5.99
C GLU A 152 23.45 -0.54 -5.79
N LEU A 153 22.54 -1.36 -5.28
CA LEU A 153 22.78 -2.76 -5.02
C LEU A 153 23.24 -3.50 -6.29
N TRP A 154 22.52 -3.35 -7.40
CA TRP A 154 22.84 -4.04 -8.64
C TRP A 154 24.14 -3.54 -9.28
N SER A 155 24.45 -2.24 -9.16
CA SER A 155 25.73 -1.71 -9.63
C SER A 155 26.93 -2.33 -8.90
N SER A 156 26.78 -2.71 -7.63
CA SER A 156 27.85 -3.32 -6.83
C SER A 156 28.31 -4.69 -7.34
N PHE A 157 27.45 -5.42 -8.06
CA PHE A 157 27.76 -6.75 -8.57
C PHE A 157 28.67 -6.76 -9.80
N LYS A 158 28.92 -5.59 -10.44
CA LYS A 158 29.83 -5.44 -11.58
C LYS A 158 29.57 -6.45 -12.73
N LEU A 159 28.31 -6.66 -13.09
CA LEU A 159 27.87 -7.71 -14.03
C LEU A 159 28.16 -7.39 -15.52
N GLY A 160 28.68 -6.21 -15.83
CA GLY A 160 28.80 -5.72 -17.20
C GLY A 160 27.48 -5.16 -17.76
N LEU A 161 27.57 -4.44 -18.88
CA LEU A 161 26.47 -3.62 -19.41
C LEU A 161 25.22 -4.43 -19.76
N THR A 162 25.37 -5.58 -20.42
CA THR A 162 24.24 -6.40 -20.87
C THR A 162 23.41 -6.91 -19.71
N LEU A 163 24.05 -7.48 -18.70
CA LEU A 163 23.35 -7.98 -17.51
C LEU A 163 22.79 -6.84 -16.65
N ASN A 164 23.49 -5.71 -16.57
CA ASN A 164 22.99 -4.53 -15.88
C ASN A 164 21.75 -3.94 -16.57
N ALA A 165 21.67 -3.97 -17.91
CA ALA A 165 20.47 -3.54 -18.65
C ALA A 165 19.27 -4.46 -18.37
N VAL A 166 19.48 -5.78 -18.36
CA VAL A 166 18.44 -6.75 -18.00
C VAL A 166 18.00 -6.54 -16.55
N ALA A 167 18.96 -6.37 -15.62
CA ALA A 167 18.66 -6.13 -14.22
C ALA A 167 17.90 -4.82 -14.01
N HIS A 168 18.26 -3.77 -14.73
CA HIS A 168 17.54 -2.49 -14.71
C HIS A 168 16.08 -2.68 -15.05
N ARG A 169 15.78 -3.29 -16.19
CA ARG A 169 14.39 -3.48 -16.64
C ARG A 169 13.58 -4.34 -15.66
N VAL A 170 14.13 -5.49 -15.26
CA VAL A 170 13.38 -6.51 -14.51
C VAL A 170 13.26 -6.17 -13.03
N PHE A 171 14.34 -5.69 -12.41
CA PHE A 171 14.41 -5.54 -10.95
C PHE A 171 14.43 -4.09 -10.47
N ILE A 172 14.90 -3.13 -11.28
CA ILE A 172 15.07 -1.74 -10.83
C ILE A 172 13.88 -0.90 -11.29
N ALA A 173 13.70 -0.72 -12.60
CA ALA A 173 12.62 0.06 -13.20
C ALA A 173 11.23 -0.46 -12.83
N SER A 174 11.07 -1.77 -12.72
CA SER A 174 9.80 -2.41 -12.31
C SER A 174 9.29 -1.93 -10.93
N VAL A 175 10.16 -1.39 -10.06
CA VAL A 175 9.75 -0.78 -8.77
C VAL A 175 8.74 0.34 -8.95
N LEU A 176 8.91 1.14 -10.01
CA LEU A 176 8.13 2.35 -10.24
C LEU A 176 6.84 2.07 -11.02
N SER A 177 6.77 0.92 -11.70
CA SER A 177 5.63 0.55 -12.56
C SER A 177 4.28 0.64 -11.86
N TYR A 178 4.21 0.35 -10.55
CA TYR A 178 2.97 0.42 -9.79
C TYR A 178 2.51 1.86 -9.55
N VAL A 179 3.41 2.75 -9.10
CA VAL A 179 3.04 4.15 -8.81
C VAL A 179 2.78 4.92 -10.11
N MET A 180 3.49 4.60 -11.19
CA MET A 180 3.29 5.17 -12.53
C MET A 180 1.89 4.89 -13.11
N GLN A 181 1.21 3.83 -12.67
CA GLN A 181 -0.16 3.54 -13.10
C GLN A 181 -1.21 4.40 -12.38
N LEU A 182 -0.84 5.03 -11.25
CA LEU A 182 -1.77 5.63 -10.30
C LEU A 182 -1.59 7.14 -10.15
N GLU A 183 -0.36 7.64 -10.29
CA GLU A 183 -0.04 9.06 -10.19
C GLU A 183 0.67 9.57 -11.43
N ALA A 184 0.51 10.86 -11.70
CA ALA A 184 1.29 11.55 -12.71
C ALA A 184 2.78 11.54 -12.35
N ASP A 185 3.62 11.42 -13.38
CA ASP A 185 5.07 11.40 -13.22
C ASP A 185 5.59 12.72 -12.62
N PRO A 186 6.52 12.67 -11.65
CA PRO A 186 7.14 13.86 -11.12
C PRO A 186 8.07 14.48 -12.17
N ALA A 187 8.17 15.80 -12.19
CA ALA A 187 8.95 16.53 -13.19
C ALA A 187 10.44 16.14 -13.20
N ASP A 188 10.98 15.65 -12.08
CA ASP A 188 12.37 15.21 -11.94
C ASP A 188 12.57 13.70 -12.17
N LEU A 189 11.54 12.95 -12.58
CA LEU A 189 11.62 11.49 -12.78
C LEU A 189 12.76 11.11 -13.74
N GLN A 190 12.91 11.85 -14.83
CA GLN A 190 13.95 11.61 -15.83
C GLN A 190 15.34 11.72 -15.23
N ILE A 191 15.57 12.70 -14.35
CA ILE A 191 16.86 12.88 -13.65
C ILE A 191 17.16 11.67 -12.76
N LYS A 192 16.14 11.05 -12.14
CA LYS A 192 16.30 9.83 -11.34
C LYS A 192 16.67 8.62 -12.21
N PHE A 193 16.06 8.50 -13.38
CA PHE A 193 16.44 7.45 -14.35
C PHE A 193 17.87 7.60 -14.83
N GLU A 194 18.28 8.82 -15.19
CA GLU A 194 19.65 9.12 -15.59
C GLU A 194 20.67 8.71 -14.53
N PHE A 195 20.40 9.09 -13.27
CA PHE A 195 21.28 8.77 -12.16
C PHE A 195 21.48 7.26 -11.98
N ALA A 196 20.40 6.48 -12.05
CA ALA A 196 20.48 5.02 -11.94
C ALA A 196 21.22 4.37 -13.12
N LEU A 197 20.96 4.83 -14.35
CA LEU A 197 21.64 4.28 -15.52
C LEU A 197 23.14 4.56 -15.49
N ARG A 198 23.57 5.77 -15.08
CA ARG A 198 24.99 6.10 -14.89
C ARG A 198 25.68 5.25 -13.83
N ARG A 199 24.97 4.84 -12.78
CA ARG A 199 25.51 3.92 -11.76
C ARG A 199 25.70 2.51 -12.30
N LEU A 200 24.79 2.06 -13.15
CA LEU A 200 24.83 0.72 -13.76
C LEU A 200 25.80 0.61 -14.93
N ALA A 201 26.14 1.74 -15.56
CA ALA A 201 27.15 1.84 -16.59
C ALA A 201 28.31 2.75 -16.10
N PRO A 202 29.17 2.27 -15.19
CA PRO A 202 30.32 3.05 -14.73
C PRO A 202 31.38 3.16 -15.84
N GLY A 203 31.97 4.34 -15.98
CA GLY A 203 33.10 4.61 -16.87
C GLY A 203 33.58 6.06 -16.76
N PRO A 204 34.67 6.43 -17.44
CA PRO A 204 35.34 7.72 -17.24
C PRO A 204 34.55 8.91 -17.85
N GLY A 205 34.44 10.04 -17.13
CA GLY A 205 33.85 11.28 -17.66
C GLY A 205 32.40 11.12 -18.15
N ASN A 206 32.06 11.81 -19.25
CA ASN A 206 30.78 11.71 -19.98
C ASN A 206 30.84 10.63 -21.08
N TRP A 207 31.47 9.47 -20.83
CA TRP A 207 31.71 8.44 -21.85
C TRP A 207 30.44 7.85 -22.48
N ILE A 208 29.27 8.07 -21.86
CA ILE A 208 27.99 7.63 -22.40
C ILE A 208 26.95 8.73 -22.24
N ALA A 209 26.29 9.08 -23.35
CA ALA A 209 25.15 9.99 -23.32
C ALA A 209 23.89 9.22 -22.88
N LEU A 210 22.91 9.94 -22.34
CA LEU A 210 21.65 9.30 -21.94
C LEU A 210 20.92 8.65 -23.13
N ALA A 211 20.99 9.28 -24.30
CA ALA A 211 20.43 8.74 -25.54
C ALA A 211 20.98 7.32 -25.80
N ASP A 212 22.28 7.12 -25.61
CA ASP A 212 22.95 5.84 -25.84
C ASP A 212 22.45 4.74 -24.87
N LEU A 213 22.20 5.11 -23.61
CA LEU A 213 21.65 4.21 -22.59
C LEU A 213 20.19 3.83 -22.86
N THR A 214 19.39 4.78 -23.37
CA THR A 214 18.01 4.49 -23.78
C THR A 214 17.96 3.63 -25.05
N HIS A 215 18.93 3.77 -25.96
CA HIS A 215 19.05 2.91 -27.14
C HIS A 215 19.45 1.48 -26.79
N LEU A 216 20.30 1.26 -25.79
CA LEU A 216 20.58 -0.09 -25.25
C LEU A 216 19.30 -0.79 -24.78
N CYS A 217 18.37 -0.06 -24.13
CA CYS A 217 17.05 -0.59 -23.79
C CYS A 217 16.21 -0.98 -25.03
N SER A 218 16.33 -0.25 -26.14
CA SER A 218 15.61 -0.55 -27.38
C SER A 218 16.17 -1.75 -28.15
N CYS A 219 17.51 -1.94 -28.17
CA CYS A 219 18.17 -3.00 -28.94
C CYS A 219 17.98 -4.42 -28.36
N PHE A 220 17.56 -4.54 -27.10
CA PHE A 220 17.31 -5.83 -26.44
C PHE A 220 15.81 -6.13 -26.25
N HIS A 221 14.94 -5.54 -27.07
CA HIS A 221 13.55 -6.01 -27.22
C HIS A 221 13.53 -7.36 -27.95
N PHE A 222 13.25 -8.44 -27.23
CA PHE A 222 12.65 -9.62 -27.84
C PHE A 222 11.16 -9.31 -28.10
N HIS A 223 10.72 -9.58 -29.33
CA HIS A 223 9.30 -9.63 -29.71
C HIS A 223 8.50 -10.58 -28.82
#